data_AF-A0A7C3CA68-F1
#
_entry.id   AF-A0A7C3CA68-F1
#
_cell.length_a   1.000
_cell.length_b   1.000
_cell.length_c   1.000
_cell.angle_alpha   90.00
_cell.angle_beta   90.00
_cell.angle_gamma   90.00
#
_symmetry.space_group_name_H-M   'P 1'
#
loop_
_entity.id
_entity.type
_entity.pdbx_description
1 polymer ?
#
loop_
_entity_poly.entity_id
_entity_poly.type
_entity_poly.pdbx_seq_one_letter_code
_entity_poly.pdbx_strand_id
1 'polypeptide(L)'
;ETIENKITLKDAIGDLQYSEIPAKEKNYTNGENCKIPNHEYMIGGFSSMYMSRNRVRSWDEVSFTIQAGGRHAPIHPQAPKMKFIEQDKRIFVPKKEHLYRRLTVRECARIQTFPDNFIFYYDKIADGYKMIGNAVPVRLGRAIALQIKKDLGLNSKANDRPKAMWSQVEKMILAEEY
;
A
#
# COMPACT_ATOMS: atom_id res chain seq x y z
N GLU A 1 -20.24 14.80 11.84
CA GLU A 1 -19.26 15.10 10.77
C GLU A 1 -18.24 13.98 10.66
N THR A 2 -17.84 13.61 9.45
CA THR A 2 -16.79 12.61 9.24
C THR A 2 -15.42 13.29 9.36
N ILE A 3 -14.92 13.35 10.61
CA ILE A 3 -13.56 13.62 11.10
C ILE A 3 -12.63 14.40 10.14
N GLU A 4 -12.26 15.62 10.55
CA GLU A 4 -11.37 16.59 9.88
C GLU A 4 -9.95 16.07 9.51
N ASN A 5 -9.58 14.84 9.89
CA ASN A 5 -8.22 14.30 9.77
C ASN A 5 -8.12 13.12 8.79
N LYS A 6 -8.44 13.34 7.51
CA LYS A 6 -8.20 12.34 6.46
C LYS A 6 -6.75 12.38 6.01
N ILE A 7 -6.10 11.21 5.92
CA ILE A 7 -4.76 11.09 5.32
C ILE A 7 -4.94 11.08 3.80
N THR A 8 -4.51 12.16 3.15
CA THR A 8 -4.59 12.26 1.69
C THR A 8 -3.49 11.43 1.03
N LEU A 9 -3.60 11.20 -0.28
CA LEU A 9 -2.51 10.59 -1.05
C LEU A 9 -1.23 11.43 -0.96
N LYS A 10 -1.35 12.75 -0.88
CA LYS A 10 -0.20 13.65 -0.71
C LYS A 10 0.54 13.36 0.61
N ASP A 11 -0.21 13.21 1.69
CA ASP A 11 0.37 12.93 3.02
C ASP A 11 0.95 11.51 3.10
N ALA A 12 0.34 10.55 2.41
CA ALA A 12 0.73 9.13 2.49
C ALA A 12 1.95 8.77 1.64
N ILE A 13 2.04 9.32 0.41
CA ILE A 13 3.01 8.85 -0.59
C ILE A 13 3.69 9.99 -1.36
N GLY A 14 3.48 11.26 -0.99
CA GLY A 14 3.98 12.41 -1.74
C GLY A 14 5.49 12.47 -1.89
N ASP A 15 6.24 11.94 -0.92
CA ASP A 15 7.70 11.87 -0.86
C ASP A 15 8.32 10.70 -1.65
N LEU A 16 7.52 9.71 -2.09
CA LEU A 16 8.03 8.54 -2.81
C LEU A 16 8.27 8.80 -4.31
N GLN A 17 7.73 9.89 -4.84
CA GLN A 17 7.78 10.20 -6.26
C GLN A 17 9.21 10.22 -6.82
N TYR A 18 9.35 9.90 -8.10
CA TYR A 18 10.57 9.95 -8.90
C TYR A 18 11.59 8.84 -8.60
N SER A 19 11.28 7.93 -7.68
CA SER A 19 12.14 6.79 -7.34
C SER A 19 11.50 5.45 -7.68
N GLU A 20 10.26 5.45 -8.18
CA GLU A 20 9.57 4.25 -8.59
C GLU A 20 10.22 3.60 -9.81
N ILE A 21 10.19 2.27 -9.84
CA ILE A 21 10.62 1.49 -11.01
C ILE A 21 9.58 0.45 -11.42
N PRO A 22 9.44 0.14 -12.72
CA PRO A 22 8.58 -0.95 -13.14
C PRO A 22 9.13 -2.30 -12.66
N ALA A 23 8.25 -3.27 -12.49
CA ALA A 23 8.62 -4.67 -12.33
C ALA A 23 9.56 -5.16 -13.44
N LYS A 24 10.33 -6.21 -13.15
CA LYS A 24 11.01 -6.99 -14.19
C LYS A 24 10.00 -7.75 -15.05
N GLU A 25 10.49 -8.36 -16.12
CA GLU A 25 9.70 -9.21 -17.01
C GLU A 25 8.87 -10.23 -16.21
N LYS A 26 7.67 -10.55 -16.67
CA LYS A 26 6.72 -11.45 -15.98
C LYS A 26 6.40 -11.00 -14.55
N ASN A 27 6.55 -9.71 -14.23
CA ASN A 27 6.28 -9.12 -12.91
C ASN A 27 7.11 -9.72 -11.76
N TYR A 28 8.38 -10.05 -12.04
CA TYR A 28 9.34 -10.40 -10.99
C TYR A 28 9.86 -9.14 -10.26
N THR A 29 10.26 -9.33 -9.00
CA THR A 29 10.82 -8.29 -8.14
C THR A 29 12.16 -7.75 -8.65
N ASN A 30 12.37 -6.45 -8.44
CA ASN A 30 13.67 -5.82 -8.57
C ASN A 30 14.58 -6.09 -7.36
N GLY A 31 14.01 -6.52 -6.22
CA GLY A 31 14.75 -6.80 -4.99
C GLY A 31 15.52 -5.57 -4.53
N GLU A 32 16.80 -5.76 -4.24
CA GLU A 32 17.75 -4.72 -3.80
C GLU A 32 17.94 -3.58 -4.81
N ASN A 33 17.57 -3.78 -6.08
CA ASN A 33 17.65 -2.72 -7.09
C ASN A 33 16.57 -1.64 -6.88
N CYS A 34 15.59 -1.84 -5.99
CA CYS A 34 14.69 -0.77 -5.60
C CYS A 34 15.41 0.22 -4.69
N LYS A 35 15.53 1.49 -5.08
CA LYS A 35 16.13 2.55 -4.25
C LYS A 35 15.44 2.67 -2.87
N ILE A 36 14.13 2.49 -2.85
CA ILE A 36 13.31 2.39 -1.63
C ILE A 36 12.75 0.97 -1.58
N PRO A 37 12.80 0.26 -0.44
CA PRO A 37 12.35 -1.14 -0.35
C PRO A 37 10.93 -1.32 -0.90
N ASN A 38 10.75 -2.27 -1.83
CA ASN A 38 9.48 -2.59 -2.48
C ASN A 38 8.85 -1.44 -3.29
N HIS A 39 9.60 -0.39 -3.64
CA HIS A 39 9.06 0.75 -4.40
C HIS A 39 9.08 0.51 -5.91
N GLU A 40 8.32 -0.52 -6.30
CA GLU A 40 8.19 -1.02 -7.66
C GLU A 40 6.72 -1.35 -7.98
N TYR A 41 6.32 -1.26 -9.25
CA TYR A 41 4.92 -1.43 -9.66
C TYR A 41 4.71 -2.47 -10.75
N MET A 42 3.55 -3.13 -10.73
CA MET A 42 3.15 -4.12 -11.73
C MET A 42 3.00 -3.51 -13.12
N ILE A 43 3.60 -4.18 -14.10
CA ILE A 43 3.47 -3.89 -15.53
C ILE A 43 2.42 -4.79 -16.19
N GLY A 44 1.95 -4.36 -17.36
CA GLY A 44 0.97 -5.07 -18.19
C GLY A 44 -0.32 -4.29 -18.41
N GLY A 45 -1.13 -4.79 -19.35
CA GLY A 45 -2.37 -4.14 -19.78
C GLY A 45 -3.45 -4.07 -18.71
N PHE A 46 -4.57 -3.44 -19.07
CA PHE A 46 -5.73 -3.24 -18.22
C PHE A 46 -6.94 -3.98 -18.81
N SER A 47 -7.76 -4.62 -17.97
CA SER A 47 -8.99 -5.28 -18.44
C SER A 47 -10.07 -4.25 -18.77
N SER A 48 -11.04 -4.63 -19.60
CA SER A 48 -12.22 -3.80 -19.91
C SER A 48 -12.95 -3.36 -18.64
N MET A 49 -13.12 -4.27 -17.68
CA MET A 49 -13.74 -3.99 -16.38
C MET A 49 -12.91 -3.03 -15.51
N TYR A 50 -11.58 -3.09 -15.60
CA TYR A 50 -10.74 -2.09 -14.94
C TYR A 50 -10.96 -0.70 -15.56
N MET A 51 -10.96 -0.64 -16.90
CA MET A 51 -11.15 0.57 -17.70
C MET A 51 -12.58 1.11 -17.72
N SER A 52 -13.53 0.42 -17.08
CA SER A 52 -14.94 0.85 -17.05
C SER A 52 -15.21 2.00 -16.07
N ARG A 53 -14.28 2.26 -15.14
CA ARG A 53 -14.39 3.26 -14.07
C ARG A 53 -13.10 4.06 -13.95
N ASN A 54 -13.19 5.24 -13.33
CA ASN A 54 -12.00 6.03 -13.02
C ASN A 54 -11.18 5.33 -11.92
N ARG A 55 -9.87 5.21 -12.14
CA ARG A 55 -8.94 4.51 -11.23
C ARG A 55 -7.88 5.43 -10.64
N VAL A 56 -8.01 6.73 -10.88
CA VAL A 56 -7.11 7.79 -10.39
C VAL A 56 -7.83 8.61 -9.32
N ARG A 57 -7.18 8.82 -8.17
CA ARG A 57 -7.56 9.84 -7.19
C ARG A 57 -6.54 10.97 -7.26
N SER A 58 -6.98 12.21 -7.04
CA SER A 58 -6.10 13.36 -6.93
C SER A 58 -5.28 13.31 -5.63
N TRP A 59 -4.20 14.07 -5.58
CA TRP A 59 -3.31 14.16 -4.41
C TRP A 59 -4.01 14.54 -3.10
N ASP A 60 -5.04 15.39 -3.17
CA ASP A 60 -5.86 15.87 -2.05
C ASP A 60 -6.96 14.89 -1.64
N GLU A 61 -7.15 13.80 -2.37
CA GLU A 61 -8.13 12.76 -2.06
C GLU A 61 -7.51 11.59 -1.29
N VAL A 62 -8.35 10.84 -0.57
CA VAL A 62 -7.97 9.54 -0.02
C VAL A 62 -7.89 8.48 -1.13
N SER A 63 -7.04 7.48 -0.96
CA SER A 63 -6.92 6.36 -1.90
C SER A 63 -8.23 5.58 -2.04
N PHE A 64 -8.39 4.89 -3.17
CA PHE A 64 -9.28 3.73 -3.23
C PHE A 64 -8.78 2.61 -2.32
N THR A 65 -9.67 1.66 -1.99
CA THR A 65 -9.29 0.42 -1.31
C THR A 65 -8.19 -0.30 -2.07
N ILE A 66 -7.12 -0.68 -1.36
CA ILE A 66 -6.06 -1.50 -1.90
C ILE A 66 -6.56 -2.94 -1.97
N GLN A 67 -6.76 -3.45 -3.18
CA GLN A 67 -7.21 -4.82 -3.41
C GLN A 67 -6.04 -5.80 -3.44
N ALA A 68 -6.29 -7.06 -3.10
CA ALA A 68 -5.30 -8.15 -3.09
C ALA A 68 -4.93 -8.66 -4.50
N GLY A 69 -4.55 -7.74 -5.40
CA GLY A 69 -4.14 -8.08 -6.75
C GLY A 69 -3.62 -6.88 -7.52
N GLY A 70 -2.35 -6.94 -7.95
CA GLY A 70 -1.69 -5.84 -8.66
C GLY A 70 -2.41 -5.39 -9.93
N ARG A 71 -3.11 -6.31 -10.64
CA ARG A 71 -3.89 -5.96 -11.83
C ARG A 71 -4.99 -4.94 -11.55
N HIS A 72 -5.48 -4.90 -10.31
CA HIS A 72 -6.55 -4.02 -9.85
C HIS A 72 -6.06 -2.85 -9.00
N ALA A 73 -4.73 -2.73 -8.81
CA ALA A 73 -4.14 -1.62 -8.06
C ALA A 73 -4.61 -0.27 -8.63
N PRO A 74 -4.89 0.74 -7.77
CA PRO A 74 -5.19 2.09 -8.22
C PRO A 74 -4.08 2.69 -9.09
N ILE A 75 -4.43 3.69 -9.89
CA ILE A 75 -3.47 4.47 -10.67
C ILE A 75 -2.95 5.62 -9.80
N HIS A 76 -1.65 5.90 -9.92
CA HIS A 76 -0.96 6.94 -9.18
C HIS A 76 -1.55 8.35 -9.44
N PRO A 77 -1.65 9.22 -8.40
CA PRO A 77 -2.22 10.58 -8.49
C PRO A 77 -1.50 11.55 -9.43
N GLN A 78 -0.31 11.21 -9.94
CA GLN A 78 0.36 12.03 -10.97
C GLN A 78 -0.43 12.12 -12.29
N ALA A 79 -1.23 11.09 -12.59
CA ALA A 79 -2.04 11.07 -13.80
C ALA A 79 -3.30 11.92 -13.59
N PRO A 80 -3.84 12.57 -14.62
CA PRO A 80 -5.16 13.18 -14.52
C PRO A 80 -6.25 12.11 -14.41
N LYS A 81 -7.39 12.48 -13.82
CA LYS A 81 -8.57 11.61 -13.77
C LYS A 81 -8.93 11.11 -15.18
N MET A 82 -9.32 9.85 -15.27
CA MET A 82 -9.66 9.22 -16.55
C MET A 82 -10.89 9.89 -17.16
N LYS A 83 -10.88 10.07 -18.48
CA LYS A 83 -11.96 10.73 -19.20
C LYS A 83 -13.18 9.81 -19.28
N PHE A 84 -14.35 10.33 -18.89
CA PHE A 84 -15.64 9.68 -19.12
C PHE A 84 -15.96 9.67 -20.61
N ILE A 85 -16.31 8.50 -21.16
CA ILE A 85 -16.80 8.37 -22.54
C ILE A 85 -18.27 7.97 -22.51
N GLU A 86 -18.59 6.84 -21.88
CA GLU A 86 -19.95 6.32 -21.75
C GLU A 86 -20.05 5.40 -20.53
N GLN A 87 -21.23 4.80 -20.31
CA GLN A 87 -21.39 3.77 -19.29
C GLN A 87 -20.38 2.64 -19.53
N ASP A 88 -19.72 2.20 -18.45
CA ASP A 88 -18.71 1.14 -18.50
C ASP A 88 -17.49 1.39 -19.39
N LYS A 89 -17.20 2.66 -19.73
CA LYS A 89 -16.02 3.01 -20.52
C LYS A 89 -15.37 4.32 -20.07
N ARG A 90 -14.08 4.23 -19.76
CA ARG A 90 -13.17 5.36 -19.55
C ARG A 90 -11.96 5.19 -20.44
N ILE A 91 -11.30 6.31 -20.74
CA ILE A 91 -9.99 6.31 -21.39
C ILE A 91 -8.99 7.10 -20.57
N PHE A 92 -7.72 6.78 -20.74
CA PHE A 92 -6.65 7.70 -20.34
C PHE A 92 -6.76 8.99 -21.14
N VAL A 93 -6.40 10.11 -20.53
CA VAL A 93 -6.42 11.39 -21.22
C VAL A 93 -5.43 11.34 -22.38
N PRO A 94 -5.89 11.60 -23.63
CA PRO A 94 -5.01 11.53 -24.79
C PRO A 94 -3.76 12.39 -24.61
N LYS A 95 -2.60 11.89 -25.04
CA LYS A 95 -1.26 12.51 -24.92
C LYS A 95 -0.68 12.52 -23.50
N LYS A 96 -1.36 11.94 -22.51
CA LYS A 96 -0.91 11.85 -21.11
C LYS A 96 -0.79 10.41 -20.61
N GLU A 97 -0.82 9.42 -21.51
CA GLU A 97 -0.82 7.98 -21.23
C GLU A 97 0.42 7.56 -20.42
N HIS A 98 1.56 8.19 -20.67
CA HIS A 98 2.83 7.95 -19.96
C HIS A 98 2.77 8.27 -18.47
N LEU A 99 1.79 9.05 -18.00
CA LEU A 99 1.60 9.35 -16.58
C LEU A 99 0.84 8.23 -15.85
N TYR A 100 0.12 7.36 -16.56
CA TYR A 100 -0.75 6.35 -15.96
C TYR A 100 0.03 5.08 -15.59
N ARG A 101 0.50 5.02 -14.34
CA ARG A 101 1.06 3.81 -13.72
C ARG A 101 0.23 3.35 -12.53
N ARG A 102 0.32 2.07 -12.21
CA ARG A 102 -0.22 1.54 -10.95
C ARG A 102 0.57 2.09 -9.77
N LEU A 103 -0.07 2.14 -8.61
CA LEU A 103 0.64 2.32 -7.35
C LEU A 103 1.66 1.18 -7.15
N THR A 104 2.83 1.50 -6.63
CA THR A 104 3.87 0.54 -6.24
C THR A 104 3.44 -0.28 -5.02
N VAL A 105 4.17 -1.37 -4.74
CA VAL A 105 3.98 -2.16 -3.53
C VAL A 105 4.21 -1.28 -2.28
N ARG A 106 5.27 -0.49 -2.23
CA ARG A 106 5.56 0.45 -1.13
C ARG A 106 4.48 1.53 -0.94
N GLU A 107 3.98 2.12 -2.03
CA GLU A 107 2.88 3.10 -1.96
C GLU A 107 1.61 2.45 -1.40
N CYS A 108 1.26 1.24 -1.85
CA CYS A 108 0.14 0.47 -1.31
C CYS A 108 0.33 0.19 0.19
N ALA A 109 1.54 -0.17 0.62
CA ALA A 109 1.87 -0.46 2.01
C ALA A 109 1.65 0.77 2.91
N ARG A 110 2.12 1.96 2.48
CA ARG A 110 1.91 3.21 3.21
C ARG A 110 0.44 3.61 3.30
N ILE A 111 -0.34 3.40 2.23
CA ILE A 111 -1.79 3.61 2.26
C ILE A 111 -2.46 2.68 3.27
N GLN A 112 -1.99 1.43 3.39
CA GLN A 112 -2.39 0.49 4.44
C GLN A 112 -1.71 0.75 5.80
N THR A 113 -0.97 1.85 5.93
CA THR A 113 -0.32 2.35 7.15
C THR A 113 0.77 1.43 7.71
N PHE A 114 1.36 0.57 6.88
CA PHE A 114 2.60 -0.12 7.24
C PHE A 114 3.75 0.87 7.40
N PRO A 115 4.62 0.67 8.40
CA PRO A 115 5.82 1.49 8.54
C PRO A 115 6.83 1.15 7.45
N ASP A 116 7.70 2.10 7.09
CA ASP A 116 8.67 1.93 6.00
C ASP A 116 9.73 0.87 6.28
N ASN A 117 10.05 0.64 7.55
CA ASN A 117 10.95 -0.43 7.98
C ASN A 117 10.32 -1.84 7.90
N PHE A 118 9.02 -1.96 7.60
CA PHE A 118 8.42 -3.24 7.27
C PHE A 118 8.71 -3.55 5.80
N ILE A 119 9.61 -4.51 5.57
CA ILE A 119 10.04 -4.95 4.24
C ILE A 119 9.23 -6.19 3.84
N PHE A 120 8.68 -6.17 2.63
CA PHE A 120 7.95 -7.30 2.08
C PHE A 120 8.89 -8.18 1.25
N TYR A 121 8.84 -9.49 1.45
CA TYR A 121 9.63 -10.45 0.68
C TYR A 121 8.72 -11.21 -0.28
N TYR A 122 9.06 -11.17 -1.56
CA TYR A 122 8.32 -11.85 -2.63
C TYR A 122 9.20 -11.99 -3.88
N ASP A 123 9.00 -13.05 -4.65
CA ASP A 123 9.61 -13.17 -5.99
C ASP A 123 8.75 -12.47 -7.04
N LYS A 124 7.42 -12.64 -6.93
CA LYS A 124 6.44 -11.99 -7.79
C LYS A 124 5.83 -10.80 -7.08
N ILE A 125 5.83 -9.66 -7.73
CA ILE A 125 5.21 -8.44 -7.20
C ILE A 125 3.71 -8.64 -6.86
N ALA A 126 3.04 -9.55 -7.57
CA ALA A 126 1.65 -9.92 -7.29
C ALA A 126 1.42 -10.37 -5.84
N ASP A 127 2.39 -11.08 -5.25
CA ASP A 127 2.31 -11.55 -3.86
C ASP A 127 2.46 -10.39 -2.87
N GLY A 128 3.30 -9.39 -3.19
CA GLY A 128 3.38 -8.12 -2.47
C GLY A 128 2.01 -7.42 -2.37
N TYR A 129 1.34 -7.26 -3.51
CA TYR A 129 -0.02 -6.69 -3.53
C TYR A 129 -1.03 -7.57 -2.77
N LYS A 130 -0.91 -8.89 -2.82
CA LYS A 130 -1.80 -9.82 -2.10
C LYS A 130 -1.64 -9.70 -0.58
N MET A 131 -0.40 -9.65 -0.08
CA MET A 131 -0.12 -9.46 1.35
C MET A 131 -0.71 -8.16 1.87
N ILE A 132 -0.48 -7.07 1.15
CA ILE A 132 -0.93 -5.73 1.54
C ILE A 132 -2.45 -5.57 1.40
N GLY A 133 -3.03 -6.05 0.30
CA GLY A 133 -4.46 -5.89 0.01
C GLY A 133 -5.37 -6.74 0.89
N ASN A 134 -4.88 -7.86 1.43
CA ASN A 134 -5.62 -8.67 2.40
C ASN A 134 -5.42 -8.20 3.85
N ALA A 135 -4.44 -7.34 4.12
CA ALA A 135 -4.17 -6.86 5.46
C ALA A 135 -5.24 -5.86 5.95
N VAL A 136 -5.48 -5.87 7.25
CA VAL A 136 -6.18 -4.77 7.94
C VAL A 136 -5.20 -3.61 8.06
N PRO A 137 -5.58 -2.36 7.72
CA PRO A 137 -4.68 -1.22 7.91
C PRO A 137 -4.16 -1.13 9.34
N VAL A 138 -2.85 -0.99 9.52
CA VAL A 138 -2.17 -1.06 10.83
C VAL A 138 -2.75 -0.07 11.86
N ARG A 139 -3.00 1.18 11.45
CA ARG A 139 -3.60 2.20 12.33
C ARG A 139 -5.02 1.84 12.74
N LEU A 140 -5.81 1.21 11.86
CA LEU A 140 -7.15 0.73 12.17
C LEU A 140 -7.09 -0.44 13.16
N GLY A 141 -6.22 -1.43 12.91
CA GLY A 141 -6.01 -2.56 13.83
C GLY A 141 -5.58 -2.09 15.22
N ARG A 142 -4.67 -1.11 15.30
CA ARG A 142 -4.25 -0.49 16.57
C ARG A 142 -5.41 0.18 17.30
N ALA A 143 -6.24 0.96 16.60
CA ALA A 143 -7.37 1.66 17.20
C ALA A 143 -8.37 0.67 17.83
N ILE A 144 -8.71 -0.40 17.10
CA ILE A 144 -9.59 -1.46 17.59
C ILE A 144 -8.98 -2.15 18.82
N ALA A 145 -7.70 -2.53 18.75
CA ALA A 145 -7.03 -3.21 19.85
C ALA A 145 -6.96 -2.37 21.13
N LEU A 146 -6.72 -1.06 21.00
CA LEU A 146 -6.71 -0.13 22.15
C LEU A 146 -8.09 -0.02 22.80
N GLN A 147 -9.16 0.00 22.00
CA GLN A 147 -10.52 0.03 22.52
C GLN A 147 -10.85 -1.26 23.27
N ILE A 148 -10.55 -2.43 22.69
CA ILE A 148 -10.71 -3.72 23.37
C ILE A 148 -9.93 -3.77 24.68
N LYS A 149 -8.67 -3.30 24.69
CA LYS A 149 -7.84 -3.24 25.91
C LYS A 149 -8.51 -2.41 27.01
N LYS A 150 -9.07 -1.25 26.64
CA LYS A 150 -9.79 -0.35 27.56
C LYS A 150 -11.03 -1.03 28.13
N ASP A 151 -11.84 -1.66 27.28
CA ASP A 151 -13.11 -2.28 27.66
C ASP A 151 -12.91 -3.51 28.57
N LEU A 152 -11.83 -4.26 28.36
CA LEU A 152 -11.45 -5.37 29.23
C LEU A 152 -10.83 -4.93 30.57
N GLY A 153 -10.67 -3.62 30.81
CA GLY A 153 -10.06 -3.10 32.04
C GLY A 153 -8.62 -3.59 32.23
N LEU A 154 -7.90 -3.89 31.13
CA LEU A 154 -6.50 -4.31 31.15
C LEU A 154 -5.60 -3.11 31.48
N ASN A 155 -5.74 -2.61 32.72
CA ASN A 155 -4.71 -1.85 33.40
C ASN A 155 -3.60 -2.83 33.73
N SER A 156 -2.36 -2.50 33.35
CA SER A 156 -1.19 -3.35 33.51
C SER A 156 -0.95 -3.72 34.97
N LYS A 157 -1.59 -4.80 35.43
CA LYS A 157 -1.07 -5.66 36.49
C LYS A 157 -0.23 -6.73 35.79
N ALA A 158 1.07 -6.68 36.01
CA ALA A 158 1.99 -7.71 35.56
C ALA A 158 1.61 -9.02 36.25
N ASN A 159 0.96 -9.93 35.53
CA ASN A 159 0.69 -11.29 35.98
C ASN A 159 1.30 -12.28 35.00
N ASP A 160 1.89 -13.34 35.56
CA ASP A 160 2.61 -14.47 34.96
C ASP A 160 1.84 -15.20 33.86
N ARG A 161 1.68 -14.54 32.71
CA ARG A 161 1.44 -15.24 31.45
C ARG A 161 2.79 -15.81 30.99
N PRO A 162 2.85 -17.00 30.41
CA PRO A 162 4.05 -17.46 29.72
C PRO A 162 4.48 -16.35 28.76
N LYS A 163 5.61 -15.72 29.08
CA LYS A 163 6.14 -14.61 28.29
C LYS A 163 6.58 -15.21 26.97
N ALA A 164 5.91 -14.84 25.88
CA ALA A 164 6.54 -14.93 24.58
C ALA A 164 7.92 -14.27 24.71
N MET A 165 8.98 -14.95 24.25
CA MET A 165 10.35 -14.46 24.30
C MET A 165 10.54 -13.39 23.22
N TRP A 166 9.68 -12.39 23.21
CA TRP A 166 9.78 -11.23 22.34
C TRP A 166 11.13 -10.56 22.50
N SER A 167 11.77 -10.58 23.68
CA SER A 167 13.14 -10.09 23.83
C SER A 167 14.18 -10.91 23.05
N GLN A 168 13.95 -12.20 22.78
CA GLN A 168 14.79 -12.99 21.87
C GLN A 168 14.45 -12.72 20.41
N VAL A 169 13.16 -12.60 20.08
CA VAL A 169 12.69 -12.24 18.73
C VAL A 169 13.15 -10.82 18.37
N GLU A 170 13.09 -9.90 19.31
CA GLU A 170 13.52 -8.50 19.24
C GLU A 170 15.05 -8.43 19.21
N LYS A 171 15.78 -9.30 19.94
CA LYS A 171 17.23 -9.48 19.71
C LYS A 171 17.55 -10.04 18.33
N MET A 172 16.72 -10.91 17.75
CA MET A 172 16.90 -11.35 16.36
C MET A 172 16.57 -10.24 15.34
N ILE A 173 15.69 -9.31 15.70
CA ILE A 173 15.28 -8.16 14.87
C ILE A 173 16.24 -6.97 15.03
N LEU A 174 16.84 -6.79 16.21
CA LEU A 174 17.67 -5.64 16.61
C LEU A 174 19.14 -5.99 16.86
N ALA A 175 19.58 -7.24 16.66
CA ALA A 175 21.00 -7.54 16.66
C ALA A 175 21.64 -6.74 15.52
N GLU A 176 22.39 -5.72 15.90
CA GLU A 176 23.20 -4.85 15.05
C GLU A 176 24.42 -5.61 14.48
N GLU A 177 24.19 -6.81 13.95
CA GLU A 177 25.13 -7.48 13.05
C GLU A 177 24.38 -7.84 11.76
N TYR A 178 24.20 -6.81 10.94
CA TYR A 178 24.44 -6.88 9.50
C TYR A 178 25.59 -5.94 9.16
#